data_AF-A0A7W7Y1A4-F1
#
_entry.id   AF-A0A7W7Y1A4-F1
#
_cell.length_a   1.000
_cell.length_b   1.000
_cell.length_c   1.000
_cell.angle_alpha   90.00
_cell.angle_beta   90.00
_cell.angle_gamma   90.00
#
_symmetry.space_group_name_H-M   'P 1'
#
loop_
_entity.id
_entity.type
_entity.pdbx_description
1 polymer ?
#
loop_
_entity_poly.entity_id
_entity_poly.type
_entity_poly.pdbx_seq_one_letter_code
_entity_poly.pdbx_strand_id
1 'polypeptide(L)'
;MSDCGCHHEAKNAQERKILMIALALNATMAVVGGIAGWIGQSTGLLADALDMLSDATAYAIGLVAIGRTASFKANAATLSGIALLLLGLGVLFEVGRRVVYGAEPASGWMIGTAAVSLIVNMSVLRMLAPLKSGEVHLRATWIFTRADIVANVGVIVAGMLVFWLRSPISDYVIGTLIGLYVVKEAVSILVEARRARRGGPTPNGSS
;
A
#
# COMPACT_ATOMS: atom_id res chain seq x y z
N MET A 1 -19.23 6.60 37.80
CA MET A 1 -19.18 5.54 36.76
C MET A 1 -19.26 6.19 35.38
N SER A 2 -18.28 7.04 35.02
CA SER A 2 -18.29 7.84 33.77
C SER A 2 -17.07 7.54 32.87
N ASP A 3 -16.35 6.45 33.15
CA ASP A 3 -14.99 6.23 32.65
C ASP A 3 -14.92 5.39 31.36
N CYS A 4 -16.00 4.69 30.98
CA CYS A 4 -16.00 3.88 29.76
C CYS A 4 -16.23 4.68 28.46
N GLY A 5 -16.93 5.83 28.50
CA GLY A 5 -17.26 6.58 27.28
C GLY A 5 -16.08 7.37 26.70
N CYS A 6 -15.40 8.14 27.55
CA CYS A 6 -14.30 9.02 27.15
C CYS A 6 -13.08 8.26 26.62
N HIS A 7 -12.77 7.09 27.20
CA HIS A 7 -11.66 6.25 26.76
C HIS A 7 -11.88 5.65 25.35
N HIS A 8 -13.11 5.23 25.04
CA HIS A 8 -13.45 4.70 23.71
C HIS A 8 -13.49 5.80 22.63
N GLU A 9 -14.04 6.98 22.93
CA GLU A 9 -14.01 8.13 22.00
C GLU A 9 -12.58 8.62 21.74
N ALA A 10 -11.76 8.77 22.78
CA ALA A 10 -10.37 9.21 22.63
C ALA A 10 -9.54 8.22 21.80
N LYS A 11 -9.75 6.92 21.99
CA LYS A 11 -9.08 5.85 21.22
C LYS A 11 -9.49 5.90 19.74
N ASN A 12 -10.79 6.04 19.46
CA ASN A 12 -11.29 6.20 18.08
C ASN A 12 -10.77 7.48 17.41
N ALA A 13 -10.65 8.58 18.15
CA ALA A 13 -10.13 9.85 17.64
C ALA A 13 -8.63 9.75 17.30
N GLN A 14 -7.84 9.10 18.15
CA GLN A 14 -6.40 8.88 17.92
C GLN A 14 -6.17 7.97 16.71
N GLU A 15 -6.91 6.86 16.62
CA GLU A 15 -6.85 5.93 15.49
C GLU A 15 -7.22 6.63 14.18
N ARG A 16 -8.34 7.35 14.15
CA ARG A 16 -8.77 8.12 12.98
C ARG A 16 -7.71 9.12 12.55
N LYS A 17 -7.07 9.82 13.49
CA LYS A 17 -5.98 10.77 13.19
C LYS A 17 -4.79 10.07 12.54
N ILE A 18 -4.38 8.92 13.07
CA ILE A 18 -3.25 8.15 12.54
C ILE A 18 -3.56 7.62 11.14
N LEU A 19 -4.75 7.04 10.93
CA LEU A 19 -5.17 6.57 9.61
C LEU A 19 -5.26 7.71 8.58
N MET A 20 -5.73 8.90 8.98
CA MET A 20 -5.75 10.07 8.08
C MET A 20 -4.35 10.52 7.67
N ILE A 21 -3.39 10.51 8.60
CA ILE A 21 -2.00 10.88 8.29
C ILE A 21 -1.36 9.81 7.39
N ALA A 22 -1.54 8.53 7.70
CA ALA A 22 -1.04 7.43 6.88
C ALA A 22 -1.62 7.45 5.46
N LEU A 23 -2.93 7.71 5.33
CA LEU A 23 -3.62 7.91 4.06
C LEU A 23 -2.99 9.06 3.25
N ALA A 24 -2.84 10.24 3.86
CA ALA A 24 -2.33 11.42 3.16
C ALA A 24 -0.89 11.22 2.67
N LEU A 25 -0.05 10.62 3.51
CA LEU A 25 1.35 10.34 3.19
C LEU A 25 1.48 9.32 2.06
N ASN A 26 0.78 8.18 2.15
CA ASN A 26 0.82 7.14 1.11
C ASN A 26 0.20 7.61 -0.20
N ALA A 27 -0.92 8.32 -0.16
CA ALA A 27 -1.53 8.88 -1.38
C ALA A 27 -0.61 9.90 -2.07
N THR A 28 0.10 10.72 -1.29
CA THR A 28 1.06 11.69 -1.84
C THR A 28 2.25 10.97 -2.47
N MET A 29 2.80 9.97 -1.80
CA MET A 29 3.92 9.21 -2.32
C MET A 29 3.55 8.34 -3.52
N ALA A 30 2.33 7.80 -3.59
CA ALA A 30 1.82 7.12 -4.77
C ALA A 30 1.82 8.03 -6.01
N VAL A 31 1.42 9.30 -5.85
CA VAL A 31 1.45 10.29 -6.95
C VAL A 31 2.89 10.65 -7.33
N VAL A 32 3.72 11.01 -6.35
CA VAL A 32 5.12 11.41 -6.58
C VAL A 32 5.92 10.26 -7.19
N GLY A 33 5.83 9.07 -6.60
CA GLY A 33 6.48 7.84 -7.05
C GLY A 33 5.98 7.39 -8.42
N GLY A 34 4.68 7.52 -8.71
CA GLY A 34 4.12 7.19 -10.02
C GLY A 34 4.66 8.11 -11.12
N ILE A 35 4.71 9.42 -10.86
CA ILE A 35 5.31 10.39 -11.78
C ILE A 35 6.81 10.10 -11.98
N ALA A 36 7.53 9.85 -10.89
CA ALA A 36 8.96 9.55 -10.95
C ALA A 36 9.26 8.22 -11.64
N GLY A 37 8.43 7.19 -11.46
CA GLY A 37 8.56 5.90 -12.15
C GLY A 37 8.28 6.02 -13.64
N TRP A 38 7.35 6.89 -14.02
CA TRP A 38 7.09 7.23 -15.42
C TRP A 38 8.27 7.97 -16.06
N ILE A 39 8.74 9.06 -15.44
CA ILE A 39 9.86 9.87 -15.96
C ILE A 39 11.16 9.05 -15.95
N GLY A 40 11.41 8.34 -14.86
CA GLY A 40 12.61 7.53 -14.64
C GLY A 40 12.58 6.18 -15.35
N GLN A 41 11.52 5.87 -16.11
CA GLN A 41 11.36 4.61 -16.83
C GLN A 41 11.67 3.38 -15.93
N SER A 42 11.20 3.42 -14.68
CA SER A 42 11.40 2.34 -13.69
C SER A 42 10.09 1.64 -13.38
N THR A 43 10.08 0.34 -13.61
CA THR A 43 8.95 -0.54 -13.28
C THR A 43 8.86 -0.82 -11.80
N GLY A 44 9.99 -0.86 -11.09
CA GLY A 44 10.04 -0.95 -9.65
C GLY A 44 9.36 0.24 -8.97
N LEU A 45 9.59 1.46 -9.46
CA LEU A 45 8.95 2.67 -8.94
C LEU A 45 7.46 2.75 -9.26
N LEU A 46 7.08 2.36 -10.47
CA LEU A 46 5.67 2.24 -10.84
C LEU A 46 4.96 1.24 -9.91
N ALA A 47 5.59 0.11 -9.61
CA ALA A 47 5.04 -0.89 -8.69
C ALA A 47 4.98 -0.39 -7.24
N ASP A 48 6.04 0.25 -6.72
CA ASP A 48 6.08 0.87 -5.37
C ASP A 48 4.98 1.92 -5.20
N ALA A 49 4.77 2.75 -6.23
CA ALA A 49 3.70 3.74 -6.23
C ALA A 49 2.30 3.11 -6.16
N LEU A 50 2.09 1.97 -6.85
CA LEU A 50 0.83 1.23 -6.77
C LEU A 50 0.64 0.54 -5.42
N ASP A 51 1.72 0.09 -4.80
CA ASP A 51 1.69 -0.49 -3.45
C ASP A 51 1.21 0.56 -2.44
N MET A 52 1.80 1.74 -2.48
CA MET A 52 1.35 2.87 -1.65
C MET A 52 -0.09 3.31 -1.94
N LEU A 53 -0.55 3.18 -3.19
CA LEU A 53 -1.96 3.42 -3.53
C LEU A 53 -2.88 2.34 -2.95
N SER A 54 -2.42 1.08 -2.89
CA SER A 54 -3.11 -0.03 -2.23
C SER A 54 -3.25 0.23 -0.74
N ASP A 55 -2.18 0.65 -0.06
CA ASP A 55 -2.22 0.98 1.37
C ASP A 55 -3.10 2.20 1.64
N ALA A 56 -2.98 3.25 0.84
CA ALA A 56 -3.87 4.41 0.89
C ALA A 56 -5.34 3.98 0.77
N THR A 57 -5.65 3.06 -0.12
CA THR A 57 -7.00 2.50 -0.26
C THR A 57 -7.44 1.78 1.02
N ALA A 58 -6.58 0.95 1.61
CA ALA A 58 -6.87 0.26 2.86
C ALA A 58 -7.13 1.24 4.02
N TYR A 59 -6.29 2.28 4.17
CA TYR A 59 -6.50 3.34 5.17
C TYR A 59 -7.81 4.10 4.95
N ALA A 60 -8.15 4.42 3.69
CA ALA A 60 -9.38 5.11 3.34
C ALA A 60 -10.62 4.25 3.67
N ILE A 61 -10.58 2.96 3.34
CA ILE A 61 -11.66 2.02 3.69
C ILE A 61 -11.79 1.89 5.21
N GLY A 62 -10.68 1.80 5.94
CA GLY A 62 -10.66 1.79 7.40
C GLY A 62 -11.28 3.06 8.01
N LEU A 63 -10.97 4.24 7.47
CA LEU A 63 -11.56 5.50 7.91
C LEU A 63 -13.06 5.58 7.63
N VAL A 64 -13.50 5.18 6.44
CA VAL A 64 -14.92 5.11 6.08
C VAL A 64 -15.63 4.03 6.89
N ALA A 65 -14.91 3.03 7.40
CA ALA A 65 -15.49 2.01 8.26
C ALA A 65 -16.01 2.59 9.59
N ILE A 66 -15.48 3.73 10.03
CA ILE A 66 -15.90 4.42 11.25
C ILE A 66 -17.23 5.15 10.98
N GLY A 67 -18.35 4.57 11.43
CA GLY A 67 -19.66 5.22 11.45
C GLY A 67 -20.51 5.17 10.18
N ARG A 68 -20.14 4.38 9.15
CA ARG A 68 -20.96 4.17 7.92
C ARG A 68 -21.52 2.75 7.78
N THR A 69 -22.57 2.59 6.97
CA THR A 69 -23.24 1.31 6.70
C THR A 69 -22.34 0.36 5.88
N ALA A 70 -22.49 -0.96 6.10
CA ALA A 70 -21.69 -1.99 5.44
C ALA A 70 -21.77 -1.94 3.90
N SER A 71 -22.92 -1.58 3.35
CA SER A 71 -23.16 -1.48 1.91
C SER A 71 -22.32 -0.39 1.23
N PHE A 72 -22.13 0.76 1.89
CA PHE A 72 -21.29 1.85 1.37
C PHE A 72 -19.81 1.45 1.34
N LYS A 73 -19.35 0.79 2.40
CA LYS A 73 -17.97 0.26 2.50
C LYS A 73 -17.68 -0.75 1.39
N ALA A 74 -18.61 -1.67 1.16
CA ALA A 74 -18.46 -2.68 0.12
C ALA A 74 -18.43 -2.07 -1.29
N ASN A 75 -19.20 -1.01 -1.56
CA ASN A 75 -19.14 -0.26 -2.81
C ASN A 75 -17.76 0.39 -3.03
N ALA A 76 -17.27 1.13 -2.04
CA ALA A 76 -15.96 1.79 -2.11
C ALA A 76 -14.83 0.78 -2.30
N ALA A 77 -14.80 -0.29 -1.51
CA ALA A 77 -13.81 -1.37 -1.62
C ALA A 77 -13.86 -2.07 -2.99
N THR A 78 -15.06 -2.28 -3.56
CA THR A 78 -15.18 -2.88 -4.90
C THR A 78 -14.56 -1.98 -5.96
N LEU A 79 -14.86 -0.68 -5.94
CA LEU A 79 -14.36 0.27 -6.94
C LEU A 79 -12.83 0.38 -6.86
N SER A 80 -12.29 0.57 -5.67
CA SER A 80 -10.85 0.70 -5.48
C SER A 80 -10.12 -0.60 -5.80
N GLY A 81 -10.67 -1.76 -5.43
CA GLY A 81 -10.10 -3.06 -5.79
C GLY A 81 -10.05 -3.30 -7.30
N ILE A 82 -11.07 -2.87 -8.06
CA ILE A 82 -11.04 -2.95 -9.53
C ILE A 82 -9.96 -2.03 -10.10
N ALA A 83 -9.87 -0.79 -9.60
CA ALA A 83 -8.87 0.17 -10.05
C ALA A 83 -7.44 -0.34 -9.80
N LEU A 84 -7.16 -0.82 -8.58
CA LEU A 84 -5.86 -1.39 -8.22
C LEU A 84 -5.53 -2.63 -9.04
N LEU A 85 -6.51 -3.50 -9.32
CA LEU A 85 -6.30 -4.67 -10.16
C LEU A 85 -5.91 -4.28 -11.59
N LEU A 86 -6.60 -3.32 -12.19
CA LEU A 86 -6.28 -2.84 -13.53
C LEU A 86 -4.90 -2.19 -13.58
N LEU A 87 -4.58 -1.34 -12.59
CA LEU A 87 -3.28 -0.70 -12.50
C LEU A 87 -2.15 -1.71 -12.27
N GLY A 88 -2.34 -2.67 -11.36
CA GLY A 88 -1.36 -3.72 -11.07
C GLY A 88 -1.07 -4.60 -12.29
N LEU A 89 -2.12 -5.01 -13.02
CA LEU A 89 -1.97 -5.70 -14.30
C LEU A 89 -1.26 -4.83 -15.35
N GLY A 90 -1.56 -3.53 -15.38
CA GLY A 90 -0.87 -2.56 -16.24
C GLY A 90 0.62 -2.47 -15.96
N VAL A 91 1.04 -2.47 -14.69
CA VAL A 91 2.46 -2.48 -14.32
C VAL A 91 3.13 -3.80 -14.67
N LEU A 92 2.48 -4.94 -14.44
CA LEU A 92 3.02 -6.24 -14.86
C LEU A 92 3.16 -6.34 -16.39
N PHE A 93 2.19 -5.82 -17.13
CA PHE A 93 2.27 -5.71 -18.57
C PHE A 93 3.44 -4.82 -19.00
N GLU A 94 3.62 -3.67 -18.34
CA GLU A 94 4.71 -2.74 -18.61
C GLU A 94 6.08 -3.36 -18.32
N VAL A 95 6.20 -4.16 -17.25
CA VAL A 95 7.40 -4.97 -16.99
C VAL A 95 7.65 -5.94 -18.14
N GLY A 96 6.66 -6.73 -18.54
CA GLY A 96 6.80 -7.67 -19.66
C GLY A 96 7.20 -6.96 -20.95
N ARG A 97 6.60 -5.82 -21.25
CA ARG A 97 6.95 -4.97 -22.39
C ARG A 97 8.41 -4.51 -22.32
N ARG A 98 8.87 -4.01 -21.18
CA ARG A 98 10.25 -3.52 -21.02
C ARG A 98 11.29 -4.62 -20.99
N VAL A 99 10.96 -5.81 -20.52
CA VAL A 99 11.82 -7.00 -20.62
C VAL A 99 12.08 -7.35 -22.09
N VAL A 100 11.08 -7.20 -22.97
CA VAL A 100 11.20 -7.52 -24.40
C VAL A 100 11.83 -6.39 -25.21
N TYR A 101 11.40 -5.15 -25.01
CA TYR A 101 11.82 -4.00 -25.82
C TYR A 101 13.04 -3.25 -25.25
N GLY A 102 13.44 -3.57 -24.03
CA GLY A 102 14.47 -2.83 -23.29
C GLY A 102 13.94 -1.51 -22.72
N ALA A 103 14.42 -1.16 -21.53
CA ALA A 103 14.31 0.16 -20.96
C ALA A 103 15.52 0.39 -20.04
N GLU A 104 16.02 1.61 -20.01
CA GLU A 104 17.09 2.02 -19.11
C GLU A 104 16.49 2.81 -17.93
N PRO A 105 16.23 2.16 -16.79
CA PRO A 105 15.71 2.84 -15.62
C PRO A 105 16.76 3.80 -15.07
N ALA A 106 16.33 5.03 -14.82
CA ALA A 106 17.18 6.07 -14.26
C ALA A 106 17.37 5.81 -12.75
N SER A 107 18.50 5.18 -12.40
CA SER A 107 18.83 4.78 -11.03
C SER A 107 18.75 5.93 -10.01
N GLY A 108 19.04 7.16 -10.41
CA GLY A 108 18.90 8.35 -9.55
C GLY A 108 17.46 8.59 -9.08
N TRP A 109 16.48 8.48 -9.98
CA TRP A 109 15.06 8.55 -9.62
C TRP A 109 14.67 7.38 -8.73
N MET A 110 15.19 6.18 -9.02
CA MET A 110 14.90 5.00 -8.23
C MET A 110 15.33 5.13 -6.77
N ILE A 111 16.60 5.44 -6.54
CA ILE A 111 17.18 5.54 -5.21
C ILE A 111 16.56 6.73 -4.46
N GLY A 112 16.44 7.88 -5.12
CA GLY A 112 15.95 9.10 -4.50
C GLY A 112 14.51 8.96 -4.01
N THR A 113 13.60 8.46 -4.86
CA THR A 113 12.19 8.31 -4.47
C THR A 113 11.99 7.20 -3.45
N ALA A 114 12.64 6.04 -3.62
CA ALA A 114 12.54 4.94 -2.67
C ALA A 114 13.12 5.30 -1.29
N ALA A 115 14.15 6.16 -1.23
CA ALA A 115 14.65 6.70 0.03
C ALA A 115 13.62 7.61 0.73
N VAL A 116 12.91 8.45 -0.02
CA VAL A 116 11.83 9.29 0.52
C VAL A 116 10.65 8.41 0.98
N SER A 117 10.23 7.44 0.17
CA SER A 117 9.21 6.45 0.50
C SER A 117 9.55 5.69 1.79
N LEU A 118 10.81 5.28 1.94
CA LEU A 118 11.30 4.62 3.14
C LEU A 118 11.15 5.49 4.40
N ILE A 119 11.51 6.78 4.33
CA ILE A 119 11.36 7.73 5.44
C ILE A 119 9.89 7.91 5.81
N VAL A 120 9.02 8.01 4.81
CA VAL A 120 7.57 8.13 5.00
C VAL A 120 7.01 6.89 5.68
N ASN A 121 7.31 5.70 5.17
CA ASN A 121 6.81 4.44 5.74
C ASN A 121 7.37 4.15 7.13
N MET A 122 8.63 4.51 7.41
CA MET A 122 9.17 4.48 8.77
C MET A 122 8.42 5.42 9.72
N SER A 123 8.06 6.61 9.25
CA SER A 123 7.28 7.58 10.04
C SER A 123 5.89 7.04 10.36
N VAL A 124 5.19 6.49 9.36
CA VAL A 124 3.89 5.83 9.54
C VAL A 124 4.00 4.64 10.50
N LEU A 125 4.99 3.76 10.32
CA LEU A 125 5.20 2.61 11.20
C LEU A 125 5.43 3.04 12.66
N ARG A 126 6.22 4.10 12.87
CA ARG A 126 6.47 4.65 14.22
C ARG A 126 5.20 5.21 14.85
N MET A 127 4.33 5.83 14.06
CA MET A 127 3.02 6.32 14.53
C MET A 127 2.05 5.18 14.84
N LEU A 128 2.15 4.05 14.14
CA LEU A 128 1.35 2.83 14.39
C LEU A 128 1.90 1.99 15.55
N ALA A 129 3.16 2.14 15.93
CA ALA A 129 3.78 1.34 16.99
C ALA A 129 3.03 1.34 18.33
N PRO A 130 2.44 2.46 18.82
CA PRO A 130 1.60 2.47 20.02
C PRO A 130 0.28 1.72 19.86
N LEU A 131 -0.20 1.55 18.63
CA LEU A 131 -1.48 0.90 18.29
C LEU A 131 -1.34 -0.60 18.01
N LYS A 132 -0.11 -1.15 17.96
CA LYS A 132 0.18 -2.53 17.55
C LYS A 132 -0.45 -3.62 18.44
N SER A 133 -0.80 -3.28 19.68
CA SER A 133 -1.48 -4.16 20.65
C SER A 133 -3.00 -3.92 20.70
N GLY A 134 -3.53 -3.13 19.78
CA GLY A 134 -4.96 -2.84 19.64
C GLY A 134 -5.71 -3.92 18.87
N GLU A 135 -6.72 -3.49 18.10
CA GLU A 135 -7.56 -4.38 17.31
C GLU A 135 -6.77 -5.12 16.22
N VAL A 136 -7.31 -6.26 15.77
CA VAL A 136 -6.69 -7.12 14.75
C VAL A 136 -6.32 -6.33 13.49
N HIS A 137 -7.17 -5.37 13.10
CA HIS A 137 -6.91 -4.52 11.92
C HIS A 137 -5.67 -3.65 12.11
N LEU A 138 -5.46 -3.04 13.29
CA LEU A 138 -4.29 -2.20 13.57
C LEU A 138 -2.99 -3.01 13.59
N ARG A 139 -3.07 -4.25 14.10
CA ARG A 139 -1.94 -5.18 14.08
C ARG A 139 -1.58 -5.59 12.67
N ALA A 140 -2.58 -5.89 11.83
CA ALA A 140 -2.38 -6.20 10.42
C ALA A 140 -1.72 -5.01 9.70
N THR A 141 -2.25 -3.80 9.89
CA THR A 141 -1.70 -2.57 9.31
C THR A 141 -0.24 -2.34 9.72
N TRP A 142 0.13 -2.59 10.98
CA TRP A 142 1.55 -2.51 11.40
C TRP A 142 2.44 -3.53 10.70
N ILE A 143 1.94 -4.74 10.44
CA ILE A 143 2.68 -5.79 9.70
C ILE A 143 2.84 -5.37 8.23
N PHE A 144 1.77 -4.85 7.61
CA PHE A 144 1.80 -4.36 6.23
C PHE A 144 2.80 -3.22 6.06
N THR A 145 2.72 -2.16 6.89
CA THR A 145 3.69 -1.04 6.82
C THR A 145 5.15 -1.51 7.00
N ARG A 146 5.37 -2.57 7.77
CA ARG A 146 6.70 -3.17 7.92
C ARG A 146 7.16 -3.89 6.65
N ALA A 147 6.25 -4.56 5.95
CA ALA A 147 6.54 -5.17 4.64
C ALA A 147 6.90 -4.09 3.61
N ASP A 148 6.22 -2.94 3.60
CA ASP A 148 6.50 -1.85 2.65
C ASP A 148 7.89 -1.27 2.87
N ILE A 149 8.35 -1.18 4.12
CA ILE A 149 9.73 -0.79 4.44
C ILE A 149 10.73 -1.76 3.81
N VAL A 150 10.46 -3.07 3.86
CA VAL A 150 11.32 -4.08 3.23
C VAL A 150 11.28 -3.96 1.70
N ALA A 151 10.10 -3.73 1.12
CA ALA A 151 9.95 -3.49 -0.31
C ALA A 151 10.75 -2.25 -0.77
N ASN A 152 10.63 -1.15 -0.05
CA ASN A 152 11.37 0.10 -0.30
C ASN A 152 12.89 -0.10 -0.24
N VAL A 153 13.39 -0.85 0.75
CA VAL A 153 14.81 -1.23 0.81
C VAL A 153 15.19 -2.06 -0.42
N GLY A 154 14.32 -2.99 -0.84
CA GLY A 154 14.49 -3.76 -2.07
C GLY A 154 14.62 -2.88 -3.32
N VAL A 155 13.78 -1.86 -3.46
CA VAL A 155 13.83 -0.89 -4.58
C VAL A 155 15.12 -0.07 -4.53
N ILE A 156 15.55 0.39 -3.35
CA ILE A 156 16.82 1.11 -3.18
C ILE A 156 18.01 0.23 -3.60
N VAL A 157 18.03 -1.02 -3.15
CA VAL A 157 19.08 -1.99 -3.54
C VAL A 157 19.04 -2.25 -5.04
N ALA A 158 17.85 -2.43 -5.62
CA ALA A 158 17.70 -2.59 -7.06
C ALA A 158 18.22 -1.38 -7.83
N GLY A 159 17.92 -0.16 -7.39
CA GLY A 159 18.44 1.08 -7.98
C GLY A 159 19.96 1.19 -7.89
N MET A 160 20.56 0.79 -6.77
CA MET A 160 22.02 0.70 -6.63
C MET A 160 22.62 -0.34 -7.59
N LEU A 161 21.99 -1.50 -7.72
CA LEU A 161 22.41 -2.54 -8.67
C LEU A 161 22.29 -2.05 -10.12
N VAL A 162 21.21 -1.36 -10.50
CA VAL A 162 21.08 -0.72 -11.81
C VAL A 162 22.24 0.25 -12.04
N PHE A 163 22.58 1.08 -11.05
CA PHE A 163 23.68 2.03 -11.17
C PHE A 163 25.05 1.35 -11.38
N TRP A 164 25.33 0.27 -10.64
CA TRP A 164 26.62 -0.42 -10.69
C TRP A 164 26.75 -1.35 -11.91
N LEU A 165 25.74 -2.19 -12.14
CA LEU A 165 25.75 -3.20 -13.20
C LEU A 165 25.32 -2.63 -14.56
N ARG A 166 24.79 -1.41 -14.59
CA ARG A 166 24.18 -0.79 -15.79
C ARG A 166 23.14 -1.72 -16.44
N SER A 167 22.45 -2.49 -15.62
CA SER A 167 21.52 -3.52 -16.04
C SER A 167 20.15 -3.28 -15.41
N PRO A 168 19.06 -3.28 -16.21
CA PRO A 168 17.70 -3.03 -15.71
C PRO A 168 17.08 -4.25 -15.03
N ILE A 169 17.77 -5.40 -15.01
CA ILE A 169 17.21 -6.68 -14.56
C ILE A 169 16.69 -6.59 -13.11
N SER A 170 17.42 -5.91 -12.23
CA SER A 170 16.99 -5.75 -10.83
C SER A 170 15.70 -4.93 -10.71
N ASP A 171 15.50 -3.91 -11.56
CA ASP A 171 14.26 -3.14 -11.61
C ASP A 171 13.08 -4.02 -12.04
N TYR A 172 13.25 -4.83 -13.09
CA TYR A 172 12.19 -5.71 -13.59
C TYR A 172 11.79 -6.78 -12.57
N VAL A 173 12.76 -7.35 -11.87
CA VAL A 173 12.50 -8.34 -10.81
C VAL A 173 11.69 -7.71 -9.69
N ILE A 174 12.12 -6.56 -9.16
CA ILE A 174 11.40 -5.88 -8.08
C ILE A 174 10.02 -5.40 -8.55
N GLY A 175 9.92 -4.80 -9.74
CA GLY A 175 8.66 -4.38 -10.34
C GLY A 175 7.67 -5.53 -10.52
N THR A 176 8.16 -6.72 -10.91
CA THR A 176 7.34 -7.94 -11.00
C THR A 176 6.84 -8.38 -9.63
N LEU A 177 7.73 -8.45 -8.64
CA LEU A 177 7.40 -8.94 -7.30
C LEU A 177 6.36 -8.04 -6.62
N ILE A 178 6.58 -6.73 -6.64
CA ILE A 178 5.65 -5.75 -6.05
C ILE A 178 4.35 -5.72 -6.88
N GLY A 179 4.42 -5.74 -8.22
CA GLY A 179 3.23 -5.77 -9.07
C GLY A 179 2.34 -6.99 -8.81
N LEU A 180 2.93 -8.18 -8.62
CA LEU A 180 2.19 -9.39 -8.26
C LEU A 180 1.56 -9.29 -6.86
N TYR A 181 2.28 -8.69 -5.92
CA TYR A 181 1.76 -8.43 -4.57
C TYR A 181 0.54 -7.50 -4.61
N VAL A 182 0.62 -6.37 -5.32
CA VAL A 182 -0.51 -5.43 -5.47
C VAL A 182 -1.72 -6.10 -6.15
N VAL A 183 -1.50 -6.91 -7.19
CA VAL A 183 -2.58 -7.65 -7.84
C VAL A 183 -3.26 -8.61 -6.85
N LYS A 184 -2.47 -9.32 -6.03
CA LYS A 184 -3.00 -10.21 -4.99
C LYS A 184 -3.82 -9.43 -3.95
N GLU A 185 -3.33 -8.29 -3.48
CA GLU A 185 -4.06 -7.43 -2.51
C GLU A 185 -5.35 -6.89 -3.11
N ALA A 186 -5.33 -6.41 -4.36
CA ALA A 186 -6.51 -5.97 -5.07
C ALA A 186 -7.58 -7.08 -5.18
N VAL A 187 -7.17 -8.32 -5.47
CA VAL A 187 -8.07 -9.48 -5.47
C VAL A 187 -8.63 -9.76 -4.07
N SER A 188 -7.82 -9.67 -3.01
CA SER A 188 -8.29 -9.84 -1.63
C SER A 188 -9.38 -8.83 -1.28
N ILE A 189 -9.14 -7.54 -1.57
CA ILE A 189 -10.10 -6.45 -1.36
C ILE A 189 -11.42 -6.73 -2.09
N LEU A 190 -11.36 -7.20 -3.34
CA LEU A 190 -12.56 -7.55 -4.12
C LEU A 190 -13.33 -8.74 -3.52
N VAL A 191 -12.62 -9.75 -3.02
CA VAL A 191 -13.23 -10.92 -2.36
C VAL A 191 -13.91 -10.48 -1.07
N GLU A 192 -13.25 -9.69 -0.24
CA GLU A 192 -13.79 -9.16 1.02
C GLU A 192 -15.02 -8.27 0.77
N ALA A 193 -14.95 -7.37 -0.22
CA ALA A 193 -16.07 -6.52 -0.61
C ALA A 193 -17.28 -7.35 -1.07
N ARG A 194 -17.07 -8.43 -1.83
CA ARG A 194 -18.15 -9.35 -2.25
C ARG A 194 -18.75 -10.11 -1.06
N ARG A 195 -17.94 -10.57 -0.11
CA ARG A 195 -18.42 -11.23 1.12
C ARG A 195 -19.28 -10.29 1.95
N ALA A 196 -18.86 -9.03 2.12
CA ALA A 196 -19.62 -8.01 2.84
C ALA A 196 -20.99 -7.73 2.20
N ARG A 197 -21.11 -7.77 0.86
CA ARG A 197 -22.41 -7.63 0.15
C ARG A 197 -23.33 -8.84 0.32
N ARG A 198 -22.77 -10.04 0.44
CA ARG A 198 -23.52 -11.30 0.52
C ARG A 198 -24.04 -11.62 1.93
N GLY A 199 -23.70 -10.82 2.94
CA GLY A 199 -24.17 -11.01 4.32
C GLY A 199 -23.59 -12.22 5.05
N GLY A 200 -22.40 -12.70 4.66
CA GLY A 200 -21.79 -13.88 5.30
C GLY A 200 -21.41 -13.62 6.77
N PRO A 201 -21.71 -14.54 7.70
CA PRO A 201 -21.42 -14.37 9.12
C PRO A 201 -19.92 -14.23 9.39
N THR A 202 -19.58 -13.37 10.36
CA THR A 202 -18.24 -13.27 10.97
C THR A 202 -17.77 -14.64 11.47
N PRO A 203 -16.55 -15.13 11.13
CA PRO A 203 -15.95 -16.21 11.88
C PRO A 203 -15.72 -15.71 13.31
N ASN A 204 -16.43 -16.35 14.23
CA ASN A 204 -16.43 -16.21 15.68
C ASN A 204 -15.30 -15.41 16.33
N GLY A 205 -15.71 -14.55 17.27
CA GLY A 205 -14.87 -14.22 18.41
C GLY A 205 -14.38 -15.49 19.12
N SER A 206 -13.10 -15.52 19.43
CA SER A 206 -12.53 -16.30 20.53
C SER A 206 -12.24 -15.26 21.61
N SER A 207 -13.04 -15.23 22.69
CA SER A 207 -12.85 -16.05 23.90
C SER A 207 -11.51 -15.73 24.54
#